data_AF-A0A2X4TLD9-F1
#
_entry.id   AF-A0A2X4TLD9-F1
#
_cell.length_a   1.000
_cell.length_b   1.000
_cell.length_c   1.000
_cell.angle_alpha   90.00
_cell.angle_beta   90.00
_cell.angle_gamma   90.00
#
_symmetry.space_group_name_H-M   'P 1'
#
loop_
_entity.id
_entity.type
_entity.pdbx_description
1 polymer ?
#
loop_
_entity_poly.entity_id
_entity_poly.type
_entity_poly.pdbx_seq_one_letter_code
_entity_poly.pdbx_strand_id
1 'polypeptide(L)'
;MTLPRCAIFTRVANFCRKVLSREESEAEQAVARPHMTIIPREQHAISRKDISENALKVLYRLNKAGYEAYLVGGGVRDLLLGKKRRIST
;
A
#
# COMPACT_ATOMS: atom_id res chain seq x y z
N MET A 1 -52.34 15.92 -20.56
CA MET A 1 -52.94 15.42 -19.30
C MET A 1 -51.82 14.94 -18.40
N THR A 2 -51.36 15.79 -17.48
CA THR A 2 -50.25 15.51 -16.56
C THR A 2 -50.74 14.60 -15.43
N LEU A 3 -50.32 13.33 -15.46
CA LEU A 3 -50.59 12.36 -14.39
C LEU A 3 -50.07 12.91 -13.04
N PRO A 4 -50.88 12.89 -11.97
CA PRO A 4 -50.46 13.40 -10.68
C PRO A 4 -49.39 12.47 -10.14
N ARG A 5 -48.18 13.00 -9.92
CA ARG A 5 -47.13 12.28 -9.20
C ARG A 5 -47.64 12.06 -7.78
N CYS A 6 -48.16 10.87 -7.52
CA CYS A 6 -48.52 10.41 -6.18
C CYS A 6 -47.33 10.66 -5.25
N ALA A 7 -47.50 11.55 -4.26
CA ALA A 7 -46.42 12.00 -3.38
C ALA A 7 -45.72 10.83 -2.67
N ILE A 8 -46.44 9.72 -2.47
CA ILE A 8 -45.93 8.48 -1.89
C ILE A 8 -44.82 7.88 -2.76
N PHE A 9 -45.03 7.77 -4.08
CA PHE A 9 -44.03 7.22 -4.98
C PHE A 9 -42.77 8.08 -5.05
N THR A 10 -42.91 9.42 -5.00
CA THR A 10 -41.75 10.32 -4.98
C THR A 10 -40.98 10.22 -3.66
N ARG A 11 -41.67 10.05 -2.52
CA ARG A 11 -41.04 9.83 -1.21
C ARG A 11 -40.28 8.52 -1.15
N VAL A 12 -40.87 7.43 -1.64
CA VAL A 12 -40.20 6.12 -1.68
C VAL A 12 -39.00 6.15 -2.62
N ALA A 13 -39.12 6.74 -3.81
CA ALA A 13 -38.00 6.88 -4.74
C ALA A 13 -36.85 7.73 -4.16
N ASN A 14 -37.18 8.81 -3.44
CA ASN A 14 -36.18 9.65 -2.77
C ASN A 14 -35.57 8.97 -1.55
N PHE A 15 -36.34 8.17 -0.81
CA PHE A 15 -35.85 7.36 0.30
C PHE A 15 -34.87 6.28 -0.20
N CYS A 16 -35.24 5.52 -1.23
CA CYS A 16 -34.35 4.52 -1.83
C CYS A 16 -33.06 5.15 -2.35
N ARG A 17 -33.12 6.29 -3.05
CA ARG A 17 -31.90 7.04 -3.45
C ARG A 17 -31.05 7.44 -2.25
N LYS A 18 -31.66 7.98 -1.19
CA LYS A 18 -30.93 8.46 0.00
C LYS A 18 -30.28 7.33 0.81
N VAL A 19 -30.90 6.14 0.85
CA VAL A 19 -30.36 4.98 1.55
C VAL A 19 -29.24 4.33 0.74
N LEU A 20 -29.41 4.19 -0.59
CA LEU A 20 -28.39 3.61 -1.47
C LEU A 20 -27.16 4.52 -1.62
N SER A 21 -27.33 5.85 -1.70
CA SER A 21 -26.19 6.79 -1.80
C SER A 21 -25.36 6.94 -0.52
N ARG A 22 -25.85 6.46 0.64
CA ARG A 22 -25.06 6.43 1.89
C ARG A 22 -24.01 5.32 1.86
N GLU A 23 -24.29 4.18 1.22
CA GLU A 23 -23.31 3.10 1.10
C GLU A 23 -22.16 3.46 0.15
N GLU A 24 -22.42 4.20 -0.93
CA GLU A 24 -21.37 4.72 -1.82
C GLU A 24 -20.47 5.75 -1.13
N SER A 25 -21.04 6.68 -0.36
CA SER A 25 -20.28 7.77 0.28
C SER A 25 -19.38 7.30 1.44
N GLU A 26 -19.78 6.24 2.16
CA GLU A 26 -18.98 5.66 3.25
C GLU A 26 -17.88 4.72 2.71
N ALA A 27 -18.11 4.06 1.56
CA ALA A 27 -17.11 3.22 0.89
C ALA A 27 -16.03 4.01 0.13
N GLU A 28 -16.38 5.15 -0.48
CA GLU A 28 -15.42 6.01 -1.20
C GLU A 28 -14.41 6.69 -0.26
N GLN A 29 -14.79 6.96 1.00
CA GLN A 29 -13.94 7.62 1.99
C GLN A 29 -12.97 6.66 2.72
N ALA A 30 -13.16 5.35 2.60
CA ALA A 30 -12.32 4.35 3.28
C ALA A 30 -11.08 3.93 2.49
N VAL A 31 -10.93 4.35 1.22
CA VAL A 31 -9.73 4.06 0.41
C VAL A 31 -8.72 5.19 0.56
N ALA A 32 -8.26 5.45 1.79
CA ALA A 32 -7.09 6.28 2.00
C ALA A 32 -5.89 5.56 1.39
N ARG A 33 -5.42 6.05 0.23
CA ARG A 33 -4.23 5.50 -0.43
C ARG A 33 -3.10 5.53 0.59
N PRO A 34 -2.46 4.39 0.92
CA PRO A 34 -1.37 4.41 1.89
C PRO A 34 -0.30 5.38 1.39
N HIS A 35 0.00 6.39 2.21
CA HIS A 35 1.04 7.35 1.89
C HIS A 35 2.37 6.61 1.88
N MET A 36 2.99 6.49 0.71
CA MET A 36 4.30 5.88 0.58
C MET A 36 5.34 6.80 1.22
N THR A 37 5.89 6.37 2.34
CA THR A 37 6.97 7.10 3.03
C THR A 37 8.31 6.54 2.58
N ILE A 38 9.13 7.38 1.94
CA ILE A 38 10.50 7.05 1.55
C ILE A 38 11.43 7.63 2.61
N ILE A 39 12.27 6.78 3.22
CA ILE A 39 13.29 7.19 4.20
C ILE A 39 14.63 7.31 3.46
N PRO A 40 15.23 8.52 3.35
CA PRO A 40 16.52 8.73 2.70
C PRO A 40 17.67 7.95 3.34
N ARG A 41 18.75 7.76 2.58
CA ARG A 41 19.93 6.98 3.01
C ARG A 41 20.54 7.43 4.32
N GLU A 42 20.59 8.73 4.56
CA GLU A 42 21.12 9.35 5.79
C GLU A 42 20.23 9.13 7.01
N GLN A 43 18.94 8.86 6.80
CA GLN A 43 17.94 8.70 7.86
C GLN A 43 17.75 7.23 8.28
N HIS A 44 18.58 6.32 7.77
CA HIS A 44 18.55 4.91 8.17
C HIS A 44 19.96 4.32 8.36
N ALA A 45 20.10 3.44 9.36
CA ALA A 45 21.39 2.83 9.72
C ALA A 45 21.87 1.72 8.76
N ILE A 46 21.03 1.29 7.81
CA ILE A 46 21.35 0.18 6.90
C ILE A 46 22.54 0.54 6.00
N SER A 47 23.67 -0.15 6.18
CA SER A 47 24.84 -0.04 5.31
C SER A 47 24.96 -1.24 4.37
N ARG A 48 25.50 -1.01 3.16
CA ARG A 48 25.78 -2.09 2.21
C ARG A 48 26.79 -3.09 2.75
N LYS A 49 27.68 -2.66 3.66
CA LYS A 49 28.70 -3.50 4.31
C LYS A 49 28.09 -4.59 5.18
N ASP A 50 26.89 -4.35 5.72
CA ASP A 50 26.18 -5.29 6.58
C ASP A 50 25.33 -6.28 5.76
N ILE A 51 25.27 -6.09 4.43
CA ILE A 51 24.58 -6.97 3.50
C ILE A 51 25.59 -8.00 2.98
N SER A 52 25.28 -9.30 3.15
CA SER A 52 26.04 -10.40 2.55
C SER A 52 26.31 -10.17 1.07
N GLU A 53 27.54 -10.45 0.66
CA GLU A 53 27.97 -10.25 -0.72
C GLU A 53 27.13 -11.02 -1.74
N ASN A 54 26.70 -12.24 -1.38
CA ASN A 54 25.86 -13.08 -2.24
C ASN A 54 24.52 -12.38 -2.54
N ALA A 55 23.90 -11.75 -1.54
CA ALA A 55 22.65 -11.02 -1.75
C ALA A 55 22.88 -9.76 -2.60
N LEU A 56 23.98 -9.02 -2.37
CA LEU A 56 24.34 -7.87 -3.19
C LEU A 56 24.55 -8.27 -4.66
N LYS A 57 25.25 -9.38 -4.93
CA LYS A 57 25.46 -9.89 -6.30
C LYS A 57 24.14 -10.16 -7.01
N VAL A 58 23.18 -10.80 -6.34
CA VAL A 58 21.85 -11.06 -6.91
C VAL A 58 21.12 -9.75 -7.22
N LEU A 59 21.05 -8.84 -6.25
CA LEU A 59 20.41 -7.52 -6.43
C LEU A 59 21.02 -6.75 -7.60
N TYR A 60 22.36 -6.72 -7.70
CA TYR A 60 23.04 -6.03 -8.80
C TYR A 60 22.80 -6.68 -10.15
N ARG A 61 22.76 -8.02 -10.25
CA ARG A 61 22.49 -8.72 -11.51
C ARG A 61 21.08 -8.44 -12.01
N LEU A 62 20.09 -8.48 -11.11
CA LEU A 62 18.71 -8.16 -11.45
C LEU A 62 18.58 -6.69 -11.90
N ASN A 63 19.18 -5.78 -11.14
CA ASN A 63 19.16 -4.35 -11.48
C ASN A 63 19.85 -4.05 -12.82
N LYS A 64 20.99 -4.68 -13.11
CA LYS A 64 21.68 -4.57 -14.41
C LYS A 64 20.87 -5.14 -15.57
N ALA A 65 20.02 -6.14 -15.32
CA ALA A 65 19.13 -6.71 -16.32
C ALA A 65 17.84 -5.89 -16.52
N GLY A 66 17.71 -4.73 -15.85
CA GLY A 66 16.55 -3.84 -15.99
C GLY A 66 15.40 -4.12 -15.02
N TYR A 67 15.59 -5.00 -14.04
CA TYR A 67 14.57 -5.31 -13.04
C TYR A 67 14.76 -4.49 -11.76
N GLU A 68 13.65 -4.13 -11.12
CA GLU A 68 13.70 -3.62 -9.75
C GLU A 68 13.91 -4.78 -8.78
N ALA A 69 14.85 -4.61 -7.84
CA ALA A 69 15.21 -5.63 -6.89
C ALA A 69 15.42 -5.01 -5.51
N TYR A 70 14.66 -5.50 -4.53
CA TYR A 70 14.63 -4.95 -3.18
C TYR A 70 14.94 -6.03 -2.14
N LEU A 71 15.66 -5.63 -1.10
CA LEU A 71 15.77 -6.43 0.11
C LEU A 71 14.53 -6.19 0.97
N VAL A 72 13.88 -7.26 1.45
CA VAL A 72 12.65 -7.16 2.27
C VAL A 72 12.69 -8.14 3.45
N GLY A 73 11.69 -8.05 4.33
CA GLY A 73 11.44 -9.02 5.40
C GLY A 73 12.53 -9.07 6.46
N GLY A 74 12.91 -10.29 6.87
CA GLY A 74 13.86 -10.51 7.97
C GLY A 74 15.24 -9.90 7.75
N GLY A 75 15.69 -9.84 6.49
CA GLY A 75 16.98 -9.23 6.14
C GLY A 75 17.03 -7.74 6.47
N VAL A 76 15.95 -7.00 6.21
CA VAL A 76 15.87 -5.56 6.53
C VAL A 76 15.68 -5.35 8.03
N ARG A 77 14.77 -6.13 8.64
CA ARG A 77 14.48 -6.05 10.07
C ARG A 77 15.74 -6.29 10.91
N ASP A 78 16.50 -7.33 10.62
CA ASP A 78 17.70 -7.67 11.41
C ASP A 78 18.78 -6.58 11.28
N LEU A 79 18.93 -5.98 10.09
CA LEU A 79 19.85 -4.85 9.85
C LEU A 79 19.45 -3.60 10.63
N LEU A 80 18.16 -3.27 10.67
CA LEU A 80 17.65 -2.14 11.46
C LEU A 80 17.83 -2.35 12.97
N LEU A 81 17.74 -3.60 13.44
CA LEU A 81 17.93 -3.95 14.85
C LEU A 81 19.41 -4.17 15.23
N GLY A 82 20.36 -3.97 14.29
CA GLY A 82 21.78 -4.23 14.53
C GLY A 82 22.11 -5.70 14.85
N LYS A 83 21.22 -6.63 14.50
CA LYS A 83 21.42 -8.06 14.72
C LYS A 83 22.08 -8.69 13.51
N LYS A 84 22.98 -9.65 13.75
CA LYS A 84 23.58 -10.43 12.66
C LYS A 84 22.49 -11.25 11.96
N ARG A 85 22.43 -11.17 10.63
CA ARG A 85 21.39 -11.82 9.81
C ARG A 85 21.29 -13.31 10.15
N ARG A 86 20.11 -13.76 10.60
CA ARG A 86 19.80 -15.20 10.80
C ARG A 86 19.34 -15.90 9.53
N ILE A 87 19.68 -15.36 8.36
CA ILE A 87 19.44 -16.04 7.09
C ILE A 87 20.66 -16.94 6.86
N SER A 88 20.55 -18.21 7.30
CA SER A 88 21.43 -19.27 6.84
C SER A 88 21.15 -19.49 5.35
N THR A 89 22.00 -18.96 4.48
CA THR A 89 22.15 -19.49 3.12
C THR A 89 22.72 -20.88 3.18
#